data_AF-A0A087UB21-F1
#
_entry.id   AF-A0A087UB21-F1
#
_cell.length_a   1.000
_cell.length_b   1.000
_cell.length_c   1.000
_cell.angle_alpha   90.00
_cell.angle_beta   90.00
_cell.angle_gamma   90.00
#
_symmetry.space_group_name_H-M   'P 1'
#
loop_
_entity.id
_entity.type
_entity.pdbx_description
1 polymer ?
#
loop_
_entity_poly.entity_id
_entity_poly.type
_entity_poly.pdbx_seq_one_letter_code
_entity_poly.pdbx_strand_id
1 'polypeptide(L)'
;MMVHDKLESFDCAVLEACRNLDFTDKLWLILKECSSIEELIEALTYVFNALKEVNPPLIYEKKKSTVAVIARNLQKMPLSCPVVDEKLAKQMLLEIGIEKLQQDYVAIFVGMELASLEETNYFLQQDLFSPEAISCIKKFHCMLELTIIGLKSLGLCQMLLRELVRSAIRHYASTSDIDLQHFFSFQIPLYVIRPLLNKLRPTIWELSLLSSDGDYMKQSVHHFVTTPTVEHIFAPKSY
;
A
#
# COMPACT_ATOMS: atom_id res chain seq x y z
N MET A 1 24.47 -1.30 -12.20
CA MET A 1 23.62 -0.82 -13.32
C MET A 1 22.17 -1.24 -13.13
N MET A 2 21.77 -2.49 -13.38
CA MET A 2 20.34 -2.89 -13.38
C MET A 2 19.50 -2.67 -12.11
N VAL A 3 20.08 -2.54 -10.91
CA VAL A 3 19.31 -2.23 -9.68
C VAL A 3 19.13 -0.72 -9.51
N HIS A 4 20.11 0.08 -9.96
CA HIS A 4 20.05 1.54 -9.89
C HIS A 4 18.98 2.08 -10.84
N ASP A 5 18.94 1.58 -12.07
CA ASP A 5 17.94 1.97 -13.08
C ASP A 5 16.51 1.62 -12.63
N LYS A 6 16.33 0.54 -11.87
CA LYS A 6 15.02 0.16 -11.31
C LYS A 6 14.61 0.98 -10.09
N LEU A 7 15.57 1.42 -9.27
CA LEU A 7 15.29 2.37 -8.19
C LEU A 7 14.90 3.73 -8.76
N GLU A 8 15.61 4.21 -9.78
CA GLU A 8 15.26 5.44 -10.49
C GLU A 8 13.87 5.34 -11.12
N SER A 9 13.53 4.20 -11.73
CA SER A 9 12.18 3.95 -12.24
C SER A 9 11.10 3.94 -11.14
N PHE A 10 11.41 3.40 -9.95
CA PHE A 10 10.51 3.45 -8.79
C PHE A 10 10.32 4.89 -8.29
N ASP A 11 11.40 5.63 -8.13
CA ASP A 11 11.35 7.03 -7.71
C ASP A 11 10.61 7.89 -8.73
N CYS A 12 10.81 7.65 -10.03
CA CYS A 12 10.03 8.27 -11.10
C CYS A 12 8.53 7.94 -11.00
N ALA A 13 8.16 6.68 -10.75
CA ALA A 13 6.75 6.29 -10.62
C ALA A 13 6.08 6.95 -9.39
N VAL A 14 6.79 7.02 -8.26
CA VAL A 14 6.31 7.74 -7.06
C VAL A 14 6.17 9.24 -7.35
N LEU A 15 7.13 9.84 -8.05
CA LEU A 15 7.08 11.25 -8.45
C LEU A 15 5.96 11.52 -9.45
N GLU A 16 5.70 10.62 -10.39
CA GLU A 16 4.63 10.74 -11.38
C GLU A 16 3.24 10.59 -10.76
N ALA A 17 3.06 9.67 -9.81
CA ALA A 17 1.85 9.59 -9.00
C ALA A 17 1.55 10.92 -8.29
N CYS A 18 2.59 11.66 -7.91
CA CYS A 18 2.47 12.96 -7.25
C CYS A 18 2.34 14.17 -8.20
N ARG A 19 2.39 14.00 -9.54
CA ARG A 19 2.41 15.12 -10.50
C ARG A 19 1.03 15.60 -10.94
N ASN A 20 0.04 14.71 -11.06
CA ASN A 20 -1.29 15.04 -11.57
C ASN A 20 -2.28 15.36 -10.44
N LEU A 21 -1.94 16.37 -9.64
CA LEU A 21 -2.73 16.78 -8.47
C LEU A 21 -3.91 17.66 -8.89
N ASP A 22 -5.12 17.23 -8.54
CA ASP A 22 -6.30 18.07 -8.64
C ASP A 22 -6.40 19.07 -7.49
N PHE A 23 -7.48 19.84 -7.45
CA PHE A 23 -7.72 20.80 -6.38
C PHE A 23 -7.79 20.16 -4.99
N THR A 24 -8.47 19.03 -4.82
CA THR A 24 -8.61 18.41 -3.50
C THR A 24 -7.31 17.78 -3.04
N ASP A 25 -6.51 17.25 -3.97
CA ASP A 25 -5.16 16.73 -3.71
C ASP A 25 -4.23 17.83 -3.19
N LYS A 26 -4.19 18.98 -3.89
CA LYS A 26 -3.38 20.13 -3.49
C LYS A 26 -3.84 20.69 -2.15
N LEU A 27 -5.15 20.79 -1.95
CA LEU A 27 -5.71 21.26 -0.69
C LEU A 27 -5.29 20.34 0.46
N TRP A 28 -5.40 19.01 0.31
CA TRP A 28 -4.99 18.07 1.35
C TRP A 28 -3.51 18.22 1.72
N LEU A 29 -2.63 18.40 0.73
CA LEU A 29 -1.19 18.59 0.96
C LEU A 29 -0.87 19.83 1.82
N ILE A 30 -1.74 20.84 1.79
CA ILE A 30 -1.62 22.05 2.63
C ILE A 30 -2.26 21.78 3.99
N LEU A 31 -3.52 21.30 4.02
CA LEU A 31 -4.29 21.17 5.25
C LEU A 31 -3.74 20.10 6.21
N LYS A 32 -3.02 19.09 5.71
CA LYS A 32 -2.38 18.08 6.57
C LYS A 32 -1.29 18.64 7.49
N GLU A 33 -0.76 19.83 7.16
CA GLU A 33 0.28 20.50 7.94
C GLU A 33 -0.29 21.46 9.00
N CYS A 34 -1.62 21.61 9.07
CA CYS A 34 -2.26 22.40 10.12
C CYS A 34 -1.92 21.83 11.50
N SER A 35 -1.50 22.70 12.41
CA SER A 35 -1.05 22.34 13.76
C SER A 35 -2.19 22.28 14.78
N SER A 36 -3.36 22.84 14.46
CA SER A 36 -4.55 22.79 15.31
C SER A 36 -5.86 22.66 14.53
N ILE A 37 -6.93 22.30 15.23
CA ILE A 37 -8.27 22.17 14.63
C ILE A 37 -8.85 23.54 14.25
N GLU A 38 -8.54 24.57 15.02
CA GLU A 38 -8.95 25.96 14.74
C GLU A 38 -8.32 26.45 13.43
N GLU A 39 -7.03 26.17 13.23
CA GLU A 39 -6.32 26.49 11.99
C GLU A 39 -6.94 25.75 10.79
N LEU A 40 -7.30 24.48 10.96
CA LEU A 40 -7.97 23.71 9.91
C LEU A 40 -9.35 24.29 9.54
N ILE A 41 -10.15 24.68 10.54
CA ILE A 41 -11.47 25.31 10.34
C ILE A 41 -11.29 26.65 9.62
N GLU A 42 -10.34 27.48 10.06
CA GLU A 42 -10.05 28.77 9.44
C GLU A 42 -9.61 28.62 7.99
N ALA A 43 -8.68 27.70 7.71
CA ALA A 43 -8.19 27.40 6.37
C ALA A 43 -9.32 26.92 5.43
N LEU A 44 -10.15 25.97 5.89
CA LEU A 44 -11.30 25.49 5.11
C LEU A 44 -12.33 26.60 4.84
N THR A 45 -12.62 27.41 5.85
CA THR A 45 -13.53 28.55 5.73
C THR A 45 -13.01 29.57 4.73
N TYR A 46 -11.72 29.88 4.78
CA TYR A 46 -11.04 30.76 3.83
C TYR A 46 -11.14 30.21 2.40
N VAL A 47 -10.83 28.93 2.21
CA VAL A 47 -10.90 28.26 0.90
C VAL A 47 -12.32 28.31 0.33
N PHE A 48 -13.35 27.99 1.11
CA PHE A 48 -14.72 28.03 0.62
C PHE A 48 -15.22 29.45 0.33
N ASN A 49 -14.74 30.45 1.05
CA ASN A 49 -15.04 31.84 0.73
C ASN A 49 -14.34 32.28 -0.57
N ALA A 50 -13.07 31.92 -0.76
CA ALA A 50 -12.36 32.19 -2.00
C ALA A 50 -13.01 31.51 -3.21
N LEU A 51 -13.52 30.29 -3.06
CA LEU A 51 -14.20 29.55 -4.12
C LEU A 51 -15.50 30.21 -4.62
N LYS A 52 -16.09 31.16 -3.88
CA LYS A 52 -17.26 31.93 -4.34
C LYS A 52 -16.89 32.99 -5.38
N GLU A 53 -15.67 33.52 -5.30
CA GLU A 53 -15.22 34.66 -6.09
C GLU A 53 -14.34 34.24 -7.29
N VAL A 54 -13.80 33.01 -7.26
CA VAL A 54 -12.80 32.53 -8.22
C VAL A 54 -13.42 31.54 -9.22
N ASN A 55 -12.81 31.45 -10.41
CA ASN A 55 -13.15 30.44 -11.40
C ASN A 55 -13.11 29.01 -10.84
N PRO A 56 -13.98 28.12 -11.34
CA PRO A 56 -14.13 26.77 -10.83
C PRO A 56 -12.79 26.00 -10.85
N PRO A 57 -12.35 25.42 -9.72
CA PRO A 57 -11.14 24.63 -9.70
C PRO A 57 -11.34 23.30 -10.46
N LEU A 58 -10.23 22.76 -10.96
CA LEU A 58 -10.22 21.46 -11.63
C LEU A 58 -10.35 20.35 -10.59
N ILE A 59 -11.45 19.59 -10.65
CA ILE A 59 -11.79 18.48 -9.74
C ILE A 59 -12.16 17.27 -10.60
N TYR A 60 -11.56 16.12 -10.34
CA TYR A 60 -11.93 14.90 -11.05
C TYR A 60 -13.36 14.46 -10.70
N GLU A 61 -14.17 14.13 -11.72
CA GLU A 61 -15.60 13.82 -11.56
C GLU A 61 -15.89 12.64 -10.62
N LYS A 62 -14.94 11.71 -10.48
CA LYS A 62 -15.08 10.51 -9.65
C LYS A 62 -14.87 10.75 -8.15
N LYS A 63 -14.33 11.91 -7.74
CA LYS A 63 -14.09 12.25 -6.33
C LYS A 63 -15.43 12.42 -5.62
N LYS A 64 -15.62 11.73 -4.50
CA LYS A 64 -16.85 11.71 -3.69
C LYS A 64 -16.72 12.50 -2.39
N SER A 65 -15.54 12.99 -2.03
CA SER A 65 -15.33 13.77 -0.83
C SER A 65 -16.26 14.99 -0.73
N THR A 66 -16.62 15.34 0.50
CA THR A 66 -17.49 16.46 0.82
C THR A 66 -16.94 17.77 0.24
N VAL A 67 -15.62 17.96 0.29
CA VAL A 67 -14.95 19.12 -0.33
C VAL A 67 -15.17 19.15 -1.85
N ALA A 68 -14.99 18.02 -2.55
CA ALA A 68 -15.22 17.94 -3.99
C ALA A 68 -16.67 18.25 -4.34
N VAL A 69 -17.63 17.76 -3.56
CA VAL A 69 -19.07 18.01 -3.75
C VAL A 69 -19.40 19.47 -3.52
N ILE A 70 -18.94 20.08 -2.41
CA ILE A 70 -19.18 21.50 -2.13
C ILE A 70 -18.54 22.37 -3.21
N ALA A 71 -17.27 22.13 -3.53
CA ALA A 71 -16.57 22.91 -4.54
C ALA A 71 -17.28 22.84 -5.89
N ARG A 72 -17.80 21.67 -6.30
CA ARG A 72 -18.65 21.50 -7.50
C ARG A 72 -20.01 22.21 -7.38
N ASN A 73 -20.65 22.16 -6.22
CA ASN A 73 -21.95 22.80 -6.01
C ASN A 73 -21.84 24.33 -6.01
N LEU A 74 -20.76 24.88 -5.45
CA LEU A 74 -20.48 26.32 -5.50
C LEU A 74 -20.30 26.82 -6.95
N GLN A 75 -19.82 25.97 -7.88
CA GLN A 75 -19.79 26.30 -9.32
C GLN A 75 -21.18 26.49 -9.92
N LYS A 76 -22.19 25.78 -9.39
CA LYS A 76 -23.56 25.79 -9.90
C LYS A 76 -24.44 26.82 -9.17
N MET A 77 -24.21 27.01 -7.87
CA MET A 77 -25.03 27.88 -7.02
C MET A 77 -24.19 28.43 -5.84
N PRO A 78 -23.66 29.66 -5.94
CA PRO A 78 -22.68 30.20 -4.97
C PRO A 78 -23.23 30.53 -3.57
N LEU A 79 -24.53 30.34 -3.33
CA LEU A 79 -25.22 30.84 -2.13
C LEU A 79 -25.22 29.90 -0.92
N SER A 80 -24.74 28.65 -1.03
CA SER A 80 -24.81 27.67 0.06
C SER A 80 -23.43 27.10 0.42
N CYS A 81 -22.61 27.87 1.13
CA CYS A 81 -21.44 27.32 1.80
C CYS A 81 -21.87 26.80 3.18
N PRO A 82 -21.59 25.54 3.54
CA PRO A 82 -21.85 25.07 4.89
C PRO A 82 -20.96 25.80 5.89
N VAL A 83 -21.47 25.96 7.12
CA VAL A 83 -20.63 26.38 8.25
C VAL A 83 -19.71 25.23 8.59
N VAL A 84 -18.40 25.50 8.62
CA VAL A 84 -17.39 24.50 8.96
C VAL A 84 -17.27 24.42 10.47
N ASP A 85 -17.76 23.34 11.05
CA ASP A 85 -17.51 23.00 12.46
C ASP A 85 -16.33 22.03 12.58
N GLU A 86 -15.91 21.75 13.82
CA GLU A 86 -14.79 20.84 14.11
C GLU A 86 -14.99 19.44 13.52
N LYS A 87 -16.21 18.90 13.60
CA LYS A 87 -16.51 17.54 13.12
C LYS A 87 -16.39 17.49 11.60
N LEU A 88 -17.00 18.45 10.92
CA LEU A 88 -16.99 18.57 9.47
C LEU A 88 -15.58 18.82 8.95
N ALA A 89 -14.79 19.67 9.61
CA ALA A 89 -13.40 19.94 9.25
C ALA A 89 -12.55 18.67 9.27
N LYS A 90 -12.64 17.88 10.36
CA LYS A 90 -11.94 16.58 10.49
C LYS A 90 -12.39 15.60 9.42
N GLN A 91 -13.69 15.50 9.20
CA GLN A 91 -14.26 14.60 8.18
C GLN A 91 -13.76 14.98 6.78
N MET A 92 -13.82 16.26 6.42
CA MET A 92 -13.34 16.76 5.13
C MET A 92 -11.86 16.43 4.91
N LEU A 93 -11.01 16.68 5.91
CA LEU A 93 -9.58 16.38 5.84
C LEU A 93 -9.31 14.89 5.64
N LEU A 94 -10.04 14.03 6.37
CA LEU A 94 -9.91 12.58 6.26
C LEU A 94 -10.36 12.07 4.90
N GLU A 95 -11.51 12.53 4.40
CA GLU A 95 -12.05 12.10 3.11
C GLU A 95 -11.10 12.43 1.96
N ILE A 96 -10.62 13.68 1.86
CA ILE A 96 -9.69 14.08 0.79
C ILE A 96 -8.33 13.37 0.93
N GLY A 97 -7.90 13.06 2.16
CA GLY A 97 -6.67 12.30 2.41
C GLY A 97 -6.77 10.84 1.98
N ILE A 98 -7.90 10.19 2.27
CA ILE A 98 -8.16 8.82 1.87
C ILE A 98 -8.22 8.72 0.35
N GLU A 99 -8.95 9.62 -0.32
CA GLU A 99 -8.99 9.68 -1.77
C GLU A 99 -7.60 9.88 -2.36
N LYS A 100 -6.81 10.82 -1.82
CA LYS A 100 -5.46 11.09 -2.29
C LYS A 100 -4.56 9.86 -2.18
N LEU A 101 -4.48 9.27 -1.00
CA LEU A 101 -3.61 8.12 -0.75
C LEU A 101 -3.99 6.92 -1.61
N GLN A 102 -5.28 6.64 -1.74
CA GLN A 102 -5.77 5.58 -2.61
C GLN A 102 -5.35 5.79 -4.06
N GLN A 103 -5.49 7.00 -4.60
CA GLN A 103 -5.07 7.32 -5.97
C GLN A 103 -3.56 7.23 -6.14
N ASP A 104 -2.78 7.64 -5.14
CA ASP A 104 -1.31 7.52 -5.18
C ASP A 104 -0.86 6.07 -5.29
N TYR A 105 -1.42 5.18 -4.46
CA TYR A 105 -1.08 3.77 -4.54
C TYR A 105 -1.49 3.16 -5.88
N VAL A 106 -2.69 3.46 -6.37
CA VAL A 106 -3.14 2.99 -7.69
C VAL A 106 -2.19 3.48 -8.79
N ALA A 107 -1.83 4.77 -8.78
CA ALA A 107 -0.91 5.34 -9.74
C ALA A 107 0.47 4.68 -9.70
N ILE A 108 1.00 4.38 -8.51
CA ILE A 108 2.27 3.66 -8.34
C ILE A 108 2.17 2.24 -8.90
N PHE A 109 1.19 1.44 -8.45
CA PHE A 109 1.09 0.03 -8.86
C PHE A 109 0.75 -0.14 -10.35
N VAL A 110 -0.11 0.71 -10.91
CA VAL A 110 -0.45 0.69 -12.33
C VAL A 110 0.69 1.27 -13.17
N GLY A 111 1.28 2.39 -12.75
CA GLY A 111 2.39 3.04 -13.47
C GLY A 111 3.66 2.21 -13.54
N MET A 112 3.95 1.43 -12.49
CA MET A 112 5.04 0.44 -12.50
C MET A 112 4.68 -0.88 -13.20
N GLU A 113 3.44 -1.00 -13.68
CA GLU A 113 2.88 -2.24 -14.23
C GLU A 113 3.02 -3.44 -13.26
N LEU A 114 2.78 -3.22 -11.97
CA LEU A 114 2.77 -4.27 -10.95
C LEU A 114 1.38 -4.86 -10.74
N ALA A 115 0.34 -4.08 -11.05
CA ALA A 115 -1.06 -4.51 -11.02
C ALA A 115 -1.84 -3.82 -12.15
N SER A 116 -2.96 -4.42 -12.55
CA SER A 116 -3.92 -3.77 -13.44
C SER A 116 -4.80 -2.78 -12.67
N LEU A 117 -5.39 -1.83 -13.40
CA LEU A 117 -6.37 -0.93 -12.82
C LEU A 117 -7.57 -1.70 -12.23
N GLU A 118 -7.98 -2.80 -12.86
CA GLU A 118 -9.07 -3.66 -12.36
C GLU A 118 -8.72 -4.32 -11.02
N GLU A 119 -7.50 -4.86 -10.91
CA GLU A 119 -7.00 -5.49 -9.67
C GLU A 119 -6.96 -4.48 -8.51
N THR A 120 -6.58 -3.22 -8.79
CA THR A 120 -6.52 -2.15 -7.77
C THR A 120 -7.87 -1.52 -7.44
N ASN A 121 -8.80 -1.44 -8.41
CA ASN A 121 -10.12 -0.83 -8.22
C ASN A 121 -10.96 -1.54 -7.15
N TYR A 122 -10.72 -2.83 -6.91
CA TYR A 122 -11.37 -3.57 -5.84
C TYR A 122 -11.24 -2.87 -4.48
N PHE A 123 -10.09 -2.27 -4.20
CA PHE A 123 -9.80 -1.58 -2.95
C PHE A 123 -10.38 -0.14 -2.89
N LEU A 124 -10.95 0.36 -3.99
CA LEU A 124 -11.47 1.73 -4.12
C LEU A 124 -13.00 1.84 -3.98
N GLN A 125 -13.71 0.71 -3.91
CA GLN A 125 -15.18 0.69 -3.92
C GLN A 125 -15.82 1.02 -2.56
N GLN A 126 -15.02 1.19 -1.50
CA GLN A 126 -15.48 1.39 -0.14
C GLN A 126 -15.94 2.83 0.11
N ASP A 127 -16.80 3.02 1.12
CA ASP A 127 -17.17 4.34 1.60
C ASP A 127 -15.95 5.03 2.25
N LEU A 128 -15.74 6.32 1.96
CA LEU A 128 -14.53 7.04 2.38
C LEU A 128 -14.33 7.09 3.90
N PHE A 129 -15.40 7.07 4.69
CA PHE A 129 -15.33 7.13 6.14
C PHE A 129 -15.41 5.75 6.82
N SER A 130 -15.37 4.66 6.03
CA SER A 130 -15.48 3.32 6.57
C SER A 130 -14.11 2.83 7.10
N PRO A 131 -14.08 2.00 8.17
CA PRO A 131 -12.83 1.41 8.64
C PRO A 131 -12.14 0.55 7.56
N GLU A 132 -12.92 0.02 6.61
CA GLU A 132 -12.43 -0.72 5.45
C GLU A 132 -11.60 0.15 4.50
N ALA A 133 -11.93 1.44 4.32
CA ALA A 133 -11.11 2.34 3.50
C ALA A 133 -9.70 2.51 4.06
N ILE A 134 -9.58 2.63 5.39
CA ILE A 134 -8.29 2.69 6.09
C ILE A 134 -7.56 1.36 5.97
N SER A 135 -8.25 0.23 6.16
CA SER A 135 -7.71 -1.12 5.94
C SER A 135 -7.18 -1.29 4.51
N CYS A 136 -7.85 -0.75 3.49
CA CYS A 136 -7.40 -0.79 2.11
C CYS A 136 -6.10 -0.01 1.89
N ILE A 137 -5.98 1.21 2.44
CA ILE A 137 -4.75 2.01 2.38
C ILE A 137 -3.59 1.25 3.03
N LYS A 138 -3.85 0.68 4.20
CA LYS A 138 -2.94 -0.18 4.95
C LYS A 138 -2.45 -1.37 4.10
N LYS A 139 -3.35 -2.09 3.43
CA LYS A 139 -3.02 -3.20 2.52
C LYS A 139 -2.16 -2.73 1.34
N PHE A 140 -2.50 -1.60 0.72
CA PHE A 140 -1.66 -1.00 -0.32
C PHE A 140 -0.26 -0.67 0.17
N HIS A 141 -0.14 -0.12 1.38
CA HIS A 141 1.15 0.18 1.99
C HIS A 141 1.99 -1.10 2.17
N CYS A 142 1.42 -2.17 2.73
CA CYS A 142 2.13 -3.44 2.88
C CYS A 142 2.58 -4.01 1.53
N MET A 143 1.74 -3.93 0.49
CA MET A 143 2.14 -4.34 -0.87
C MET A 143 3.31 -3.51 -1.39
N LEU A 144 3.37 -2.22 -1.07
CA LEU A 144 4.47 -1.34 -1.45
C LEU A 144 5.76 -1.72 -0.71
N GLU A 145 5.67 -1.98 0.60
CA GLU A 145 6.81 -2.44 1.40
C GLU A 145 7.37 -3.77 0.87
N LEU A 146 6.50 -4.74 0.57
CA LEU A 146 6.89 -6.01 -0.05
C LEU A 146 7.61 -5.81 -1.38
N THR A 147 7.11 -4.88 -2.20
CA THR A 147 7.73 -4.52 -3.48
C THR A 147 9.12 -3.91 -3.27
N ILE A 148 9.26 -2.98 -2.31
CA ILE A 148 10.54 -2.34 -1.96
C ILE A 148 11.54 -3.37 -1.43
N ILE A 149 11.11 -4.30 -0.57
CA ILE A 149 11.96 -5.39 -0.05
C ILE A 149 12.38 -6.31 -1.20
N GLY A 150 11.45 -6.72 -2.06
CA GLY A 150 11.75 -7.53 -3.23
C GLY A 150 12.74 -6.85 -4.19
N LEU A 151 12.59 -5.54 -4.39
CA LEU A 151 13.47 -4.77 -5.25
C LEU A 151 14.87 -4.57 -4.63
N LYS A 152 14.95 -4.08 -3.39
CA LYS A 152 16.21 -3.67 -2.74
C LYS A 152 16.98 -4.85 -2.16
N SER A 153 16.30 -5.78 -1.49
CA SER A 153 16.94 -6.87 -0.76
C SER A 153 17.18 -8.09 -1.63
N LEU A 154 16.23 -8.40 -2.53
CA LEU A 154 16.29 -9.60 -3.37
C LEU A 154 16.70 -9.31 -4.82
N GLY A 155 16.69 -8.05 -5.26
CA GLY A 155 17.08 -7.67 -6.63
C GLY A 155 16.12 -8.20 -7.70
N LEU A 156 14.85 -8.43 -7.36
CA LEU A 156 13.88 -9.07 -8.24
C LEU A 156 13.69 -8.28 -9.56
N CYS A 157 13.39 -9.00 -10.65
CA CYS A 157 12.95 -8.37 -11.89
C CYS A 157 11.46 -8.02 -11.84
N GLN A 158 11.02 -7.14 -12.74
CA GLN A 158 9.64 -6.64 -12.78
C GLN A 158 8.60 -7.77 -12.86
N MET A 159 8.89 -8.84 -13.63
CA MET A 159 8.00 -10.01 -13.70
C MET A 159 7.79 -10.68 -12.34
N LEU A 160 8.87 -10.87 -11.56
CA LEU A 160 8.79 -11.48 -10.24
C LEU A 160 8.14 -10.55 -9.20
N LEU A 161 8.37 -9.24 -9.30
CA LEU A 161 7.67 -8.25 -8.48
C LEU A 161 6.17 -8.26 -8.75
N ARG A 162 5.76 -8.37 -10.02
CA ARG A 162 4.34 -8.49 -10.40
C ARG A 162 3.71 -9.75 -9.80
N GLU A 163 4.40 -10.89 -9.84
CA GLU A 163 3.90 -12.12 -9.22
C GLU A 163 3.76 -11.99 -7.69
N LEU A 164 4.73 -11.37 -7.02
CA LEU A 164 4.66 -11.08 -5.59
C LEU A 164 3.46 -10.17 -5.26
N VAL A 165 3.30 -9.05 -5.97
CA VAL A 165 2.19 -8.11 -5.77
C VAL A 165 0.85 -8.79 -6.05
N ARG A 166 0.72 -9.59 -7.11
CA ARG A 166 -0.50 -10.35 -7.40
C ARG A 166 -0.83 -11.36 -6.32
N SER A 167 0.16 -12.05 -5.75
CA SER A 167 -0.06 -12.93 -4.61
C SER A 167 -0.61 -12.14 -3.41
N ALA A 168 -0.09 -10.94 -3.16
CA ALA A 168 -0.57 -10.07 -2.10
C ALA A 168 -1.99 -9.55 -2.36
N ILE A 169 -2.30 -9.14 -3.59
CA ILE A 169 -3.65 -8.70 -3.99
C ILE A 169 -4.66 -9.83 -3.75
N ARG A 170 -4.37 -11.06 -4.18
CA ARG A 170 -5.28 -12.21 -3.98
C ARG A 170 -5.54 -12.48 -2.50
N HIS A 171 -4.50 -12.42 -1.67
CA HIS A 171 -4.66 -12.60 -0.23
C HIS A 171 -5.51 -11.47 0.38
N TYR A 172 -5.14 -10.22 0.14
CA TYR A 172 -5.81 -9.06 0.74
C TYR A 172 -7.22 -8.79 0.21
N ALA A 173 -7.58 -9.36 -0.96
CA ALA A 173 -8.95 -9.41 -1.44
C ALA A 173 -9.83 -10.40 -0.66
N SER A 174 -9.23 -11.42 -0.03
CA SER A 174 -9.95 -12.42 0.77
C SER A 174 -9.97 -12.13 2.28
N THR A 175 -9.11 -11.24 2.77
CA THR A 175 -8.95 -10.91 4.19
C THR A 175 -9.58 -9.55 4.53
N SER A 176 -10.20 -9.40 5.69
CA SER A 176 -10.81 -8.12 6.12
C SER A 176 -9.77 -7.06 6.54
N ASP A 177 -8.71 -7.45 7.23
CA ASP A 177 -7.62 -6.56 7.70
C ASP A 177 -6.24 -7.11 7.30
N ILE A 178 -5.16 -6.38 7.62
CA ILE A 178 -3.80 -6.87 7.44
C ILE A 178 -3.52 -8.03 8.41
N ASP A 179 -3.07 -9.15 7.86
CA ASP A 179 -2.41 -10.21 8.60
C ASP A 179 -0.89 -10.10 8.44
N LEU A 180 -0.20 -9.65 9.50
CA LEU A 180 1.26 -9.53 9.53
C LEU A 180 1.97 -10.89 9.67
N GLN A 181 1.25 -11.96 10.02
CA GLN A 181 1.79 -13.31 10.14
C GLN A 181 1.67 -14.09 8.83
N HIS A 182 1.00 -13.54 7.82
CA HIS A 182 0.85 -14.19 6.54
C HIS A 182 2.19 -14.31 5.80
N PHE A 183 2.51 -15.53 5.36
CA PHE A 183 3.70 -15.81 4.56
C PHE A 183 3.35 -15.86 3.07
N PHE A 184 3.84 -14.87 2.33
CA PHE A 184 3.76 -14.88 0.87
C PHE A 184 4.80 -15.85 0.29
N SER A 185 4.32 -16.79 -0.53
CA SER A 185 5.18 -17.73 -1.24
C SER A 185 5.04 -17.52 -2.75
N PHE A 186 6.17 -17.47 -3.46
CA PHE A 186 6.21 -17.37 -4.90
C PHE A 186 7.45 -18.09 -5.44
N GLN A 187 7.36 -18.55 -6.68
CA GLN A 187 8.42 -19.32 -7.31
C GLN A 187 9.48 -18.37 -7.89
N ILE A 188 10.74 -18.58 -7.51
CA ILE A 188 11.87 -17.80 -8.03
C ILE A 188 12.83 -18.74 -8.74
N PRO A 189 13.14 -18.50 -10.03
CA PRO A 189 14.13 -19.30 -10.72
C PRO A 189 15.49 -19.18 -10.03
N LEU A 190 16.14 -20.32 -9.73
CA LEU A 190 17.37 -20.37 -8.96
C LEU A 190 18.47 -19.46 -9.53
N TYR A 191 18.58 -19.35 -10.85
CA TYR A 191 19.60 -18.51 -11.50
C TYR A 191 19.48 -17.02 -11.14
N VAL A 192 18.27 -16.53 -10.81
CA VAL A 192 18.03 -15.13 -10.42
C VAL A 192 18.61 -14.85 -9.03
N ILE A 193 18.39 -15.75 -8.09
CA ILE A 193 18.81 -15.59 -6.69
C ILE A 193 20.17 -16.20 -6.39
N ARG A 194 20.77 -16.95 -7.32
CA ARG A 194 22.09 -17.60 -7.14
C ARG A 194 23.18 -16.63 -6.67
N PRO A 195 23.31 -15.39 -7.21
CA PRO A 195 24.29 -14.44 -6.72
C PRO A 195 24.08 -14.03 -5.26
N LEU A 196 22.83 -14.02 -4.79
CA LEU A 196 22.47 -13.75 -3.40
C LEU A 196 22.74 -14.97 -2.53
N LEU A 197 22.26 -16.16 -2.93
CA LEU A 197 22.45 -17.42 -2.20
C LEU A 197 23.94 -17.72 -1.96
N ASN A 198 24.81 -17.48 -2.95
CA ASN A 198 26.25 -17.69 -2.81
C ASN A 198 26.91 -16.80 -1.75
N LYS A 199 26.28 -15.68 -1.37
CA LYS A 199 26.76 -14.75 -0.33
C LYS A 199 26.17 -15.04 1.03
N LEU A 200 25.02 -15.72 1.08
CA LEU A 200 24.30 -16.00 2.32
C LEU A 200 24.86 -17.26 2.98
N ARG A 201 24.81 -17.27 4.30
CA ARG A 201 25.00 -18.49 5.08
C ARG A 201 23.61 -19.01 5.45
N PRO A 202 23.21 -20.20 5.00
CA PRO A 202 21.93 -20.78 5.35
C PRO A 202 21.82 -20.96 6.87
N THR A 203 20.72 -20.46 7.42
CA THR A 203 20.40 -20.56 8.85
C THR A 203 19.94 -21.98 9.23
N ILE A 204 19.26 -22.64 8.28
CA ILE A 204 18.72 -23.99 8.41
C ILE A 204 19.14 -24.77 7.16
N TRP A 205 19.72 -25.94 7.36
CA TRP A 205 19.82 -26.98 6.35
C TRP A 205 18.86 -28.11 6.71
N GLU A 206 17.98 -28.45 5.78
CA GLU A 206 17.07 -29.58 5.92
C GLU A 206 17.45 -30.67 4.91
N LEU A 207 17.63 -31.89 5.40
CA LEU A 207 17.76 -33.09 4.59
C LEU A 207 16.53 -33.97 4.83
N SER A 208 15.71 -34.15 3.81
CA SER A 208 14.51 -34.99 3.85
C SER A 208 14.75 -36.24 3.00
N LEU A 209 14.85 -37.40 3.64
CA LEU A 209 15.01 -38.70 3.02
C LEU A 209 13.66 -39.40 2.99
N LEU A 210 13.21 -39.77 1.78
CA LEU A 210 11.92 -40.40 1.56
C LEU A 210 12.15 -41.75 0.89
N SER A 211 11.62 -42.82 1.47
CA SER A 211 11.70 -44.19 0.96
C SER A 211 10.30 -44.75 0.81
N SER A 212 9.97 -45.21 -0.40
CA SER A 212 8.71 -45.89 -0.72
C SER A 212 8.99 -47.34 -1.08
N ASP A 213 8.35 -48.28 -0.38
CA ASP A 213 8.37 -49.71 -0.72
C ASP A 213 6.93 -50.25 -0.72
N GLY A 214 6.37 -50.47 -1.92
CA GLY A 214 4.94 -50.78 -2.09
C GLY A 214 4.04 -49.68 -1.50
N ASP A 215 3.17 -50.05 -0.56
CA ASP A 215 2.28 -49.14 0.17
C ASP A 215 2.97 -48.44 1.37
N TYR A 216 4.22 -48.79 1.69
CA TYR A 216 4.93 -48.25 2.83
C TYR A 216 5.76 -47.03 2.45
N MET A 217 5.47 -45.91 3.13
CA MET A 217 6.21 -44.65 3.00
C MET A 217 6.95 -44.37 4.31
N LYS A 218 8.28 -44.32 4.26
CA LYS A 218 9.14 -43.90 5.38
C LYS A 218 9.81 -42.58 5.04
N GLN A 219 9.61 -41.57 5.89
CA GLN A 219 10.29 -40.28 5.81
C GLN A 219 11.22 -40.09 7.01
N SER A 220 12.46 -39.62 6.79
CA SER A 220 13.39 -39.17 7.82
C SER A 220 13.85 -37.76 7.48
N VAL A 221 13.65 -36.82 8.41
CA VAL A 221 14.02 -35.42 8.22
C VAL A 221 15.10 -35.03 9.24
N HIS A 222 16.19 -34.44 8.77
CA HIS A 222 17.32 -34.00 9.60
C HIS A 222 17.55 -32.50 9.40
N HIS A 223 17.56 -31.74 10.49
CA HIS A 223 17.81 -30.29 10.49
C HIS A 223 19.18 -29.96 11.09
N PHE A 224 19.96 -29.13 10.39
CA PHE A 224 21.14 -28.48 10.94
C PHE A 224 20.87 -26.99 11.01
N VAL A 225 20.86 -26.44 12.22
CA VAL A 225 20.44 -25.06 12.48
C VAL A 225 21.59 -24.28 13.10
N THR A 226 21.93 -23.13 12.52
CA THR A 226 23.03 -22.27 13.04
C THR A 226 22.58 -21.29 14.12
N THR A 227 21.28 -21.04 14.24
CA THR A 227 20.66 -20.22 15.31
C THR A 227 19.45 -20.94 15.87
N PRO A 228 19.32 -21.16 17.19
CA PRO A 228 18.23 -21.93 17.75
C PRO A 228 16.88 -21.39 17.28
N THR A 229 16.08 -22.24 16.62
CA THR A 229 14.70 -21.90 16.25
C THR A 229 13.89 -21.78 17.53
N VAL A 230 13.54 -20.54 17.87
CA VAL A 230 12.71 -20.23 19.04
C VAL A 230 11.31 -20.73 18.74
N GLU A 231 10.95 -21.90 19.27
CA GLU A 231 9.56 -22.29 19.58
C GLU A 231 9.45 -23.58 20.42
N HIS A 232 10.51 -24.42 20.53
CA HIS A 232 10.44 -25.68 21.30
C HIS A 232 11.58 -25.93 22.31
N ILE A 233 12.51 -24.99 22.53
CA ILE A 233 13.65 -25.20 23.44
C ILE A 233 13.37 -24.61 24.82
N PHE A 234 12.38 -25.17 25.51
CA PHE A 234 12.45 -25.30 26.97
C PHE A 234 12.77 -26.76 27.27
N ALA A 235 14.03 -27.16 27.07
CA ALA A 235 14.53 -28.35 27.74
C ALA A 235 14.77 -27.95 29.21
N PRO A 236 14.06 -28.52 30.20
CA PRO A 236 14.39 -28.26 31.59
C PRO A 236 15.83 -28.73 31.83
N LYS A 237 16.64 -27.85 32.43
CA LYS A 237 17.96 -28.24 32.94
C LYS A 237 17.73 -29.30 34.01
N SER A 238 18.04 -30.55 33.70
CA SER A 238 18.19 -31.61 34.69
C SER A 238 19.36 -31.23 35.60
N TYR A 239 19.08 -30.94 36.87
CA TYR A 239 20.07 -30.90 37.94
C TYR A 239 20.48 -32.32 38.33
#